data_AF-A0A6N2DIT6-F1
#
_entry.id   AF-A0A6N2DIT6-F1
#
_cell.length_a   1.000
_cell.length_b   1.000
_cell.length_c   1.000
_cell.angle_alpha   90.00
_cell.angle_beta   90.00
_cell.angle_gamma   90.00
#
_symmetry.space_group_name_H-M   'P 1'
#
loop_
_entity.id
_entity.type
_entity.pdbx_description
1 polymer ?
#
loop_
_entity_poly.entity_id
_entity_poly.type
_entity_poly.pdbx_seq_one_letter_code
_entity_poly.pdbx_strand_id
1 'polypeptide(L)'
;MGRTYRHGVTVAPRGSHMRIPQRIDERSTHRIGVVASTIPYRPYVGGPFRWRLGLRPLDLADWIEIRDDHDAQMATKTEVLATHHDTAVVVDERDGGVEPEATEVLDELVEHLRARFPERYAHVEPDRSVHPLDAAGRLVQEDLVLLVERHGALVVGGGSVCFPNRWDLRSKLGCTMAEVHAPVNRLNEQLEGPIDGVLARLRPERSFWRLGWGVLDTGELYQAVDGTAEPRPGADGVDHLTLDQIHLRVERETLRRFPRTGCVLFTIRTHTASLRQVVDDPADAELLAEAIGEIPDDVKGYKQLDQLGAHVIELLRSRR
;
A
#
# COMPACT_ATOMS: atom_id res chain seq x y z
N MET A 1 -30.86 54.16 -43.99
CA MET A 1 -31.29 53.03 -43.13
C MET A 1 -30.77 51.74 -43.75
N GLY A 2 -30.08 50.92 -42.93
CA GLY A 2 -29.41 49.63 -43.19
C GLY A 2 -29.44 49.00 -44.58
N ARG A 3 -28.23 48.81 -45.15
CA ARG A 3 -27.93 48.07 -46.38
C ARG A 3 -28.31 46.58 -46.26
N THR A 4 -28.99 46.05 -47.27
CA THR A 4 -29.06 44.62 -47.60
C THR A 4 -28.42 44.43 -48.97
N TYR A 5 -27.40 43.56 -49.05
CA TYR A 5 -26.83 43.09 -50.32
C TYR A 5 -27.06 41.58 -50.41
N ARG A 6 -27.77 41.16 -51.47
CA ARG A 6 -27.68 39.80 -52.05
C ARG A 6 -26.58 39.78 -53.11
N HIS A 7 -26.10 38.57 -53.42
CA HIS A 7 -25.42 38.00 -54.62
C HIS A 7 -24.36 36.99 -54.06
N GLY A 8 -24.25 35.73 -54.46
CA GLY A 8 -24.88 34.93 -55.49
C GLY A 8 -24.47 33.44 -55.39
N VAL A 9 -25.30 32.63 -56.05
CA VAL A 9 -25.25 31.24 -56.58
C VAL A 9 -23.88 30.53 -56.66
N THR A 10 -23.82 29.22 -56.32
CA THR A 10 -23.40 28.08 -57.20
C THR A 10 -23.79 26.72 -56.58
N VAL A 11 -24.10 25.74 -57.44
CA VAL A 11 -24.91 24.52 -57.24
C VAL A 11 -24.06 23.23 -57.27
N ALA A 12 -24.27 22.35 -56.26
CA ALA A 12 -24.28 20.86 -56.21
C ALA A 12 -23.04 20.01 -56.65
N PRO A 13 -22.98 18.66 -56.45
CA PRO A 13 -23.82 17.72 -55.68
C PRO A 13 -23.07 16.61 -54.87
N ARG A 14 -23.85 15.71 -54.22
CA ARG A 14 -23.59 14.29 -53.85
C ARG A 14 -22.64 13.94 -52.68
N GLY A 15 -23.27 13.58 -51.56
CA GLY A 15 -23.36 12.18 -51.11
C GLY A 15 -22.07 11.46 -50.70
N SER A 16 -21.93 11.25 -49.39
CA SER A 16 -21.33 10.03 -48.84
C SER A 16 -21.72 9.89 -47.38
N HIS A 17 -22.37 8.76 -47.09
CA HIS A 17 -22.73 8.29 -45.76
C HIS A 17 -21.54 8.44 -44.80
N MET A 18 -21.71 9.27 -43.77
CA MET A 18 -20.77 9.34 -42.66
C MET A 18 -20.84 8.01 -41.92
N ARG A 19 -19.82 7.17 -42.13
CA ARG A 19 -19.61 5.95 -41.37
C ARG A 19 -19.48 6.32 -39.90
N ILE A 20 -20.42 5.84 -39.11
CA ILE A 20 -20.30 5.73 -37.65
C ILE A 20 -19.08 4.83 -37.40
N PRO A 21 -18.03 5.27 -36.70
CA PRO A 21 -17.05 4.34 -36.18
C PRO A 21 -17.72 3.52 -35.09
N GLN A 22 -18.00 2.26 -35.40
CA GLN A 22 -18.34 1.25 -34.41
C GLN A 22 -17.11 0.90 -33.58
N ARG A 23 -17.38 0.57 -32.31
CA ARG A 23 -16.52 -0.05 -31.29
C ARG A 23 -15.48 0.85 -30.65
N ILE A 24 -15.89 1.39 -29.49
CA ILE A 24 -15.00 1.55 -28.34
C ILE A 24 -14.51 0.14 -28.00
N ASP A 25 -13.19 -0.05 -28.03
CA ASP A 25 -12.54 -1.28 -27.59
C ASP A 25 -12.57 -1.27 -26.05
N GLU A 26 -13.39 -2.15 -25.48
CA GLU A 26 -13.38 -2.46 -24.06
C GLU A 26 -12.16 -3.36 -23.76
N ARG A 27 -11.41 -3.02 -22.71
CA ARG A 27 -10.22 -3.69 -22.14
C ARG A 27 -8.87 -3.18 -22.62
N SER A 28 -8.46 -2.06 -22.02
CA SER A 28 -7.07 -1.88 -21.62
C SER A 28 -7.05 -1.59 -20.12
N THR A 29 -7.18 -2.63 -19.31
CA THR A 29 -6.79 -2.56 -17.89
C THR A 29 -5.27 -2.43 -17.87
N HIS A 30 -4.79 -1.19 -17.73
CA HIS A 30 -3.37 -0.96 -17.48
C HIS A 30 -3.07 -1.56 -16.11
N ARG A 31 -2.17 -2.55 -16.06
CA ARG A 31 -1.73 -3.15 -14.79
C ARG A 31 -0.93 -2.09 -14.03
N ILE A 32 -1.53 -1.51 -13.00
CA ILE A 32 -0.89 -0.46 -12.21
C ILE A 32 0.19 -1.10 -11.32
N GLY A 33 1.46 -0.84 -11.67
CA GLY A 33 2.58 -0.97 -10.73
C GLY A 33 3.12 -2.36 -10.44
N VAL A 34 3.36 -3.21 -11.44
CA VAL A 34 4.25 -4.36 -11.22
C VAL A 34 5.69 -3.86 -11.20
N VAL A 35 6.24 -3.64 -10.02
CA VAL A 35 7.64 -3.23 -9.84
C VAL A 35 8.42 -4.40 -9.25
N ALA A 36 9.31 -4.99 -10.05
CA ALA A 36 10.22 -6.02 -9.57
C ALA A 36 11.30 -5.38 -8.71
N SER A 37 11.36 -5.73 -7.42
CA SER A 37 12.45 -5.31 -6.53
C SER A 37 13.08 -6.50 -5.83
N THR A 38 14.39 -6.42 -5.54
CA THR A 38 15.00 -7.40 -4.65
C THR A 38 14.39 -7.23 -3.26
N ILE A 39 13.64 -8.22 -2.77
CA ILE A 39 13.09 -8.18 -1.41
C ILE A 39 14.25 -8.34 -0.42
N PRO A 40 14.60 -7.32 0.39
CA PRO A 40 15.76 -7.36 1.26
C PRO A 40 15.50 -8.11 2.58
N TYR A 41 14.27 -8.57 2.77
CA TYR A 41 13.79 -9.19 4.00
C TYR A 41 13.34 -10.63 3.77
N ARG A 42 13.51 -11.46 4.80
CA ARG A 42 12.97 -12.82 4.90
C ARG A 42 12.19 -12.92 6.23
N PRO A 43 10.92 -12.49 6.25
CA PRO A 43 10.16 -12.31 7.49
C PRO A 43 9.43 -13.59 7.96
N TYR A 44 9.32 -14.59 7.10
CA TYR A 44 8.69 -15.87 7.42
C TYR A 44 9.64 -16.75 8.23
N VAL A 45 9.07 -17.49 9.18
CA VAL A 45 9.80 -18.39 10.08
C VAL A 45 9.07 -19.72 10.14
N GLY A 46 9.83 -20.81 10.27
CA GLY A 46 9.28 -22.16 10.47
C GLY A 46 8.73 -22.37 11.89
N GLY A 47 8.09 -23.51 12.07
CA GLY A 47 7.45 -23.92 13.31
C GLY A 47 6.05 -23.34 13.56
N PRO A 48 5.45 -23.65 14.72
CA PRO A 48 4.03 -23.38 14.97
C PRO A 48 3.65 -21.92 14.83
N PHE A 49 2.55 -21.67 14.11
CA PHE A 49 2.03 -20.32 13.91
C PHE A 49 1.68 -19.63 15.22
N ARG A 50 2.15 -18.38 15.35
CA ARG A 50 1.73 -17.44 16.38
C ARG A 50 1.72 -16.05 15.79
N TRP A 51 0.74 -15.24 16.17
CA TRP A 51 0.84 -13.82 15.90
C TRP A 51 2.01 -13.26 16.70
N ARG A 52 2.91 -12.57 16.00
CA ARG A 52 4.09 -11.93 16.61
C ARG A 52 4.09 -10.47 16.20
N LEU A 53 4.29 -9.58 17.17
CA LEU A 53 4.55 -8.17 16.88
C LEU A 53 5.87 -7.99 16.14
N GLY A 54 6.90 -8.78 16.48
CA GLY A 54 8.19 -8.76 15.78
C GLY A 54 8.90 -7.40 15.83
N LEU A 55 8.60 -6.58 16.83
CA LEU A 55 9.08 -5.21 16.93
C LEU A 55 10.58 -5.14 17.16
N ARG A 56 11.21 -4.19 16.47
CA ARG A 56 12.62 -3.84 16.57
C ARG A 56 12.70 -2.34 16.83
N PRO A 57 13.66 -1.87 17.64
CA PRO A 57 13.94 -0.43 17.75
C PRO A 57 14.23 0.14 16.35
N LEU A 58 13.65 1.30 16.05
CA LEU A 58 13.94 2.05 14.83
C LEU A 58 15.06 3.04 15.13
N ASP A 59 16.17 2.93 14.40
CA ASP A 59 17.08 4.05 14.24
C ASP A 59 16.39 5.08 13.34
N LEU A 60 16.22 6.31 13.84
CA LEU A 60 15.54 7.38 13.10
C LEU A 60 16.31 7.78 11.83
N ALA A 61 17.60 7.49 11.74
CA ALA A 61 18.37 7.66 10.50
C ALA A 61 17.91 6.71 9.39
N ASP A 62 17.26 5.60 9.73
CA ASP A 62 16.73 4.59 8.82
C ASP A 62 15.19 4.63 8.76
N TRP A 63 14.56 5.77 9.10
CA TRP A 63 13.11 5.89 9.10
C TRP A 63 12.51 5.57 7.73
N ILE A 64 13.01 6.19 6.67
CA ILE A 64 12.55 6.02 5.28
C ILE A 64 13.56 5.17 4.48
N GLU A 65 13.06 4.21 3.70
CA GLU A 65 13.90 3.34 2.86
C GLU A 65 13.73 3.62 1.37
N ILE A 66 14.80 4.16 0.78
CA ILE A 66 14.92 4.34 -0.67
C ILE A 66 15.73 3.20 -1.25
N ARG A 67 15.16 2.53 -2.26
CA ARG A 67 15.77 1.40 -2.94
C ARG A 67 15.84 1.62 -4.45
N ASP A 68 16.40 0.65 -5.15
CA ASP A 68 16.57 0.65 -6.61
C ASP A 68 15.23 0.71 -7.38
N ASP A 69 14.15 0.24 -6.74
CA ASP A 69 12.77 0.31 -7.24
C ASP A 69 12.10 1.69 -7.07
N HIS A 70 12.81 2.68 -6.51
CA HIS A 70 12.26 3.99 -6.14
C HIS A 70 11.51 4.67 -7.30
N ASP A 71 12.18 4.91 -8.42
CA ASP A 71 11.59 5.73 -9.49
C ASP A 71 10.36 5.04 -10.11
N ALA A 72 10.40 3.71 -10.25
CA ALA A 72 9.26 2.92 -10.75
C ALA A 72 8.08 2.93 -9.78
N GLN A 73 8.35 2.77 -8.47
CA GLN A 73 7.30 2.78 -7.47
C GLN A 73 6.69 4.19 -7.29
N MET A 74 7.50 5.25 -7.34
CA MET A 74 6.99 6.63 -7.31
C MET A 74 6.17 6.99 -8.54
N ALA A 75 6.53 6.49 -9.73
CA ALA A 75 5.69 6.62 -10.93
C ALA A 75 4.34 5.94 -10.74
N THR A 76 4.31 4.77 -10.09
CA THR A 76 3.06 4.07 -9.75
C THR A 76 2.23 4.88 -8.76
N LYS A 77 2.83 5.45 -7.69
CA LYS A 77 2.09 6.34 -6.78
C LYS A 77 1.51 7.54 -7.50
N THR A 78 2.25 8.11 -8.46
CA THR A 78 1.78 9.23 -9.27
C THR A 78 0.53 8.86 -10.06
N GLU A 79 0.50 7.68 -10.68
CA GLU A 79 -0.67 7.16 -11.38
C GLU A 79 -1.85 6.94 -10.42
N VAL A 80 -1.63 6.23 -9.30
CA VAL A 80 -2.66 5.98 -8.29
C VAL A 80 -3.26 7.28 -7.74
N LEU A 81 -2.42 8.26 -7.40
CA LEU A 81 -2.89 9.56 -6.90
C LEU A 81 -3.60 10.39 -7.98
N ALA A 82 -3.40 10.10 -9.26
CA ALA A 82 -4.11 10.77 -10.35
C ALA A 82 -5.47 10.10 -10.65
N THR A 83 -5.58 8.78 -10.52
CA THR A 83 -6.78 8.02 -10.92
C THR A 83 -7.66 7.57 -9.75
N HIS A 84 -7.11 7.46 -8.54
CA HIS A 84 -7.78 6.94 -7.36
C HIS A 84 -7.58 7.82 -6.11
N HIS A 85 -7.42 9.14 -6.29
CA HIS A 85 -7.13 10.09 -5.20
C HIS A 85 -8.09 9.97 -4.01
N ASP A 86 -9.40 9.92 -4.26
CA ASP A 86 -10.46 9.86 -3.23
C ASP A 86 -10.44 8.58 -2.36
N THR A 87 -9.77 7.53 -2.86
CA THR A 87 -9.53 6.27 -2.15
C THR A 87 -8.17 6.28 -1.47
N ALA A 88 -7.14 6.78 -2.17
CA ALA A 88 -5.75 6.74 -1.71
C ALA A 88 -5.46 7.77 -0.62
N VAL A 89 -6.06 8.97 -0.69
CA VAL A 89 -5.88 10.04 0.30
C VAL A 89 -7.20 10.29 0.98
N VAL A 90 -7.29 9.92 2.26
CA VAL A 90 -8.50 10.04 3.04
C VAL A 90 -8.14 10.58 4.42
N VAL A 91 -8.86 11.61 4.85
CA VAL A 91 -8.64 12.29 6.13
C VAL A 91 -9.94 12.38 6.90
N ASP A 92 -9.82 12.29 8.21
CA ASP A 92 -10.93 12.55 9.12
C ASP A 92 -11.08 14.05 9.31
N GLU A 93 -12.22 14.60 8.90
CA GLU A 93 -12.54 16.03 9.06
C GLU A 93 -13.26 16.35 10.39
N ARG A 94 -13.58 15.33 11.20
CA ARG A 94 -14.19 15.52 12.52
C ARG A 94 -13.21 16.21 13.47
N ASP A 95 -13.74 16.84 14.52
CA ASP A 95 -12.95 17.48 15.58
C ASP A 95 -11.92 18.51 15.07
N GLY A 96 -12.18 19.17 13.93
CA GLY A 96 -11.30 20.16 13.34
C GLY A 96 -10.23 19.59 12.40
N GLY A 97 -10.34 18.30 12.04
CA GLY A 97 -9.44 17.66 11.10
C GLY A 97 -8.14 17.16 11.73
N VAL A 98 -7.13 16.94 10.89
CA VAL A 98 -5.79 16.45 11.26
C VAL A 98 -4.66 17.28 10.67
N GLU A 99 -4.96 18.49 10.18
CA GLU A 99 -3.99 19.35 9.50
C GLU A 99 -2.77 19.71 10.35
N PRO A 100 -2.87 20.02 11.66
CA PRO A 100 -1.70 20.30 12.49
C PRO A 100 -0.75 19.08 12.59
N GLU A 101 -1.31 17.90 12.86
CA GLU A 101 -0.58 16.64 12.94
C GLU A 101 0.08 16.28 11.59
N ALA A 102 -0.69 16.40 10.50
CA ALA A 102 -0.21 16.14 9.15
C ALA A 102 0.88 17.14 8.70
N THR A 103 0.77 18.41 9.08
CA THR A 103 1.76 19.44 8.76
C THR A 103 3.08 19.16 9.46
N GLU A 104 3.04 18.79 10.75
CA GLU A 104 4.24 18.38 11.47
C GLU A 104 4.92 17.19 10.80
N VAL A 105 4.16 16.16 10.43
CA VAL A 105 4.68 15.00 9.71
C VAL A 105 5.36 15.40 8.41
N LEU A 106 4.72 16.26 7.60
CA LEU A 106 5.28 16.73 6.34
C LEU A 106 6.60 17.48 6.53
N ASP A 107 6.64 18.44 7.46
CA ASP A 107 7.82 19.27 7.68
C ASP A 107 9.02 18.42 8.17
N GLU A 108 8.78 17.51 9.13
CA GLU A 108 9.79 16.58 9.65
C GLU A 108 10.23 15.54 8.60
N LEU A 109 9.33 15.10 7.73
CA LEU A 109 9.67 14.21 6.62
C LEU A 109 10.60 14.92 5.63
N VAL A 110 10.28 16.15 5.26
CA VAL A 110 11.13 16.95 4.35
C VAL A 110 12.51 17.19 4.95
N GLU A 111 12.59 17.52 6.24
CA GLU A 111 13.87 17.67 6.94
C GLU A 111 14.67 16.37 6.95
N HIS A 112 14.02 15.25 7.29
CA HIS A 112 14.66 13.93 7.27
C HIS A 112 15.20 13.58 5.88
N LEU A 113 14.39 13.74 4.82
CA LEU A 113 14.80 13.42 3.45
C LEU A 113 15.97 14.28 2.98
N ARG A 114 15.96 15.59 3.27
CA ARG A 114 17.06 16.51 2.95
C ARG A 114 18.35 16.12 3.66
N ALA A 115 18.28 15.70 4.92
CA ALA A 115 19.44 15.30 5.70
C ALA A 115 19.99 13.92 5.28
N ARG A 116 19.10 12.96 5.03
CA ARG A 116 19.45 11.55 4.83
C ARG A 116 19.76 11.19 3.37
N PHE A 117 19.13 11.89 2.43
CA PHE A 117 19.20 11.66 0.99
C PHE A 117 19.39 12.99 0.22
N PRO A 118 20.40 13.82 0.57
CA PRO A 118 20.57 15.15 0.00
C PRO A 118 20.74 15.13 -1.53
N GLU A 119 21.32 14.07 -2.09
CA GLU A 119 21.50 13.88 -3.53
C GLU A 119 20.18 13.90 -4.31
N ARG A 120 19.07 13.51 -3.66
CA ARG A 120 17.73 13.46 -4.26
C ARG A 120 16.83 14.58 -3.76
N TYR A 121 16.95 15.00 -2.51
CA TYR A 121 15.96 15.87 -1.85
C TYR A 121 16.49 17.23 -1.38
N ALA A 122 17.76 17.60 -1.61
CA ALA A 122 18.30 18.88 -1.13
C ALA A 122 17.45 20.11 -1.49
N HIS A 123 16.76 20.06 -2.64
CA HIS A 123 15.90 21.14 -3.13
C HIS A 123 14.44 20.73 -3.27
N VAL A 124 14.01 19.64 -2.62
CA VAL A 124 12.61 19.23 -2.68
C VAL A 124 11.75 20.28 -2.01
N GLU A 125 10.70 20.74 -2.67
CA GLU A 125 9.68 21.58 -2.07
C GLU A 125 8.35 20.84 -2.13
N PRO A 126 7.72 20.52 -0.99
CA PRO A 126 6.44 19.82 -1.02
C PRO A 126 5.35 20.72 -1.61
N ASP A 127 4.41 20.12 -2.34
CA ASP A 127 3.25 20.84 -2.84
C ASP A 127 2.33 21.21 -1.67
N ARG A 128 2.37 22.46 -1.25
CA ARG A 128 1.54 22.99 -0.15
C ARG A 128 0.13 23.39 -0.60
N SER A 129 -0.26 23.16 -1.86
CA SER A 129 -1.62 23.39 -2.34
C SER A 129 -2.57 22.22 -2.08
N VAL A 130 -2.03 21.03 -1.79
CA VAL A 130 -2.79 19.84 -1.38
C VAL A 130 -2.67 19.59 0.12
N HIS A 131 -3.49 18.67 0.65
CA HIS A 131 -3.42 18.29 2.06
C HIS A 131 -2.01 17.77 2.44
N PRO A 132 -1.47 18.08 3.63
CA PRO A 132 -0.09 17.71 3.97
C PRO A 132 0.24 16.21 3.89
N LEU A 133 -0.74 15.32 4.17
CA LEU A 133 -0.57 13.86 3.97
C LEU A 133 -0.45 13.47 2.50
N ASP A 134 -1.15 14.16 1.59
CA ASP A 134 -1.01 13.96 0.14
C ASP A 134 0.39 14.41 -0.30
N ALA A 135 0.76 15.63 0.09
CA ALA A 135 2.09 16.18 -0.19
C ALA A 135 3.20 15.25 0.31
N ALA A 136 3.10 14.73 1.54
CA ALA A 136 4.06 13.79 2.12
C ALA A 136 4.08 12.46 1.35
N GLY A 137 2.90 11.93 1.01
CA GLY A 137 2.75 10.71 0.23
C GLY A 137 3.41 10.77 -1.15
N ARG A 138 3.50 11.95 -1.76
CA ARG A 138 4.19 12.17 -3.04
C ARG A 138 5.71 12.18 -2.95
N LEU A 139 6.31 12.22 -1.75
CA LEU A 139 7.76 12.31 -1.57
C LEU A 139 8.45 10.95 -1.38
N VAL A 140 7.71 9.96 -0.88
CA VAL A 140 8.28 8.68 -0.41
C VAL A 140 7.55 7.46 -0.96
N GLN A 141 8.25 6.33 -0.98
CA GLN A 141 7.72 5.05 -1.43
C GLN A 141 6.67 4.46 -0.48
N GLU A 142 6.80 4.77 0.81
CA GLU A 142 5.94 4.33 1.88
C GLU A 142 4.50 4.85 1.74
N ASP A 143 3.54 3.99 2.05
CA ASP A 143 2.21 4.46 2.42
C ASP A 143 2.22 5.04 3.83
N LEU A 144 1.39 6.06 4.06
CA LEU A 144 1.36 6.84 5.28
C LEU A 144 -0.01 6.71 5.94
N VAL A 145 -0.05 6.28 7.20
CA VAL A 145 -1.26 6.29 8.03
C VAL A 145 -0.98 7.09 9.28
N LEU A 146 -1.77 8.15 9.49
CA LEU A 146 -1.65 9.05 10.62
C LEU A 146 -2.58 8.61 11.73
N LEU A 147 -2.03 8.40 12.92
CA LEU A 147 -2.78 8.17 14.15
C LEU A 147 -2.75 9.44 15.01
N VAL A 148 -3.93 9.86 15.46
CA VAL A 148 -4.11 11.08 16.25
C VAL A 148 -4.82 10.76 17.56
N GLU A 149 -4.54 11.54 18.61
CA GLU A 149 -5.23 11.37 19.89
C GLU A 149 -6.60 12.03 19.83
N ARG A 150 -7.66 11.24 20.03
CA ARG A 150 -9.05 11.72 20.14
C ARG A 150 -9.70 11.00 21.31
N HIS A 151 -10.39 11.77 22.16
CA HIS A 151 -11.14 11.22 23.31
C HIS A 151 -10.32 10.28 24.23
N GLY A 152 -9.00 10.52 24.35
CA GLY A 152 -8.09 9.71 25.17
C GLY A 152 -7.57 8.43 24.53
N ALA A 153 -7.82 8.20 23.23
CA ALA A 153 -7.32 7.07 22.49
C ALA A 153 -6.60 7.50 21.20
N LEU A 154 -5.64 6.71 20.74
CA LEU A 154 -5.08 6.85 19.39
C LEU A 154 -6.05 6.22 18.38
N VAL A 155 -6.47 7.02 17.41
CA VAL A 155 -7.36 6.61 16.32
C VAL A 155 -6.76 6.95 14.97
N VAL A 156 -7.17 6.27 13.91
CA VAL A 156 -6.75 6.63 12.55
C VAL A 156 -7.36 7.98 12.16
N GLY A 157 -6.52 8.99 12.00
CA GLY A 157 -6.91 10.34 11.60
C GLY A 157 -6.88 10.56 10.09
N GLY A 158 -6.19 9.70 9.34
CA GLY A 158 -6.12 9.79 7.89
C GLY A 158 -4.89 9.10 7.33
N GLY A 159 -4.66 9.28 6.03
CA GLY A 159 -3.49 8.72 5.38
C GLY A 159 -3.37 9.07 3.90
N SER A 160 -2.23 8.71 3.34
CA SER A 160 -1.96 8.58 1.91
C SER A 160 -1.50 7.15 1.65
N VAL A 161 -2.42 6.29 1.21
CA VAL A 161 -2.25 4.85 1.04
C VAL A 161 -2.46 4.50 -0.42
N CYS A 162 -1.35 4.41 -1.16
CA CYS A 162 -1.33 4.10 -2.58
C CYS A 162 -1.17 2.62 -2.87
N PHE A 163 -0.74 1.79 -1.91
CA PHE A 163 -0.52 0.36 -2.12
C PHE A 163 -1.26 -0.51 -1.10
N PRO A 164 -2.58 -0.32 -0.89
CA PRO A 164 -3.32 -1.15 0.05
C PRO A 164 -3.39 -2.60 -0.42
N ASN A 165 -3.33 -3.54 0.52
CA ASN A 165 -3.49 -4.97 0.25
C ASN A 165 -4.91 -5.44 0.60
N ARG A 166 -5.88 -5.10 -0.25
CA ARG A 166 -7.30 -5.49 -0.11
C ARG A 166 -7.94 -5.03 1.19
N TRP A 167 -7.64 -3.80 1.57
CA TRP A 167 -8.34 -3.03 2.61
C TRP A 167 -8.56 -1.60 2.12
N ASP A 168 -9.48 -0.88 2.72
CA ASP A 168 -9.77 0.52 2.40
C ASP A 168 -9.45 1.42 3.60
N LEU A 169 -8.86 2.59 3.34
CA LEU A 169 -8.47 3.54 4.39
C LEU A 169 -9.68 4.22 5.04
N ARG A 170 -10.71 4.51 4.24
CA ARG A 170 -11.90 5.24 4.69
C ARG A 170 -12.64 4.51 5.81
N SER A 171 -12.77 3.18 5.74
CA SER A 171 -13.41 2.38 6.79
C SER A 171 -12.64 2.35 8.11
N LYS A 172 -11.39 2.83 8.12
CA LYS A 172 -10.55 2.86 9.32
C LYS A 172 -10.59 4.20 10.05
N LEU A 173 -11.11 5.27 9.44
CA LEU A 173 -11.12 6.60 10.06
C LEU A 173 -11.86 6.62 11.41
N GLY A 174 -11.18 7.16 12.42
CA GLY A 174 -11.67 7.24 13.80
C GLY A 174 -11.66 5.91 14.55
N CYS A 175 -11.26 4.80 13.92
CA CYS A 175 -11.09 3.53 14.61
C CYS A 175 -9.78 3.52 15.41
N THR A 176 -9.84 2.92 16.59
CA THR A 176 -8.69 2.50 17.40
C THR A 176 -7.96 1.33 16.73
N MET A 177 -6.73 1.03 17.16
CA MET A 177 -6.03 -0.15 16.64
C MET A 177 -6.74 -1.47 16.94
N ALA A 178 -7.41 -1.59 18.09
CA ALA A 178 -8.20 -2.78 18.39
C ALA A 178 -9.35 -2.96 17.37
N GLU A 179 -10.05 -1.89 17.02
CA GLU A 179 -11.15 -1.91 16.04
C GLU A 179 -10.65 -2.16 14.61
N VAL A 180 -9.53 -1.54 14.22
CA VAL A 180 -8.89 -1.77 12.91
C VAL A 180 -8.56 -3.25 12.72
N HIS A 181 -8.07 -3.91 13.79
CA HIS A 181 -7.65 -5.32 13.75
C HIS A 181 -8.73 -6.33 14.14
N ALA A 182 -9.92 -5.90 14.57
CA ALA A 182 -11.03 -6.79 14.94
C ALA A 182 -11.39 -7.84 13.86
N PRO A 183 -11.31 -7.55 12.54
CA PRO A 183 -11.55 -8.55 11.49
C PRO A 183 -10.44 -9.61 11.35
N VAL A 184 -9.28 -9.42 11.99
CA VAL A 184 -8.13 -10.32 11.84
C VAL A 184 -8.22 -11.44 12.87
N ASN A 185 -8.57 -12.64 12.38
CA ASN A 185 -8.79 -13.80 13.23
C ASN A 185 -7.63 -14.07 14.21
N ARG A 186 -7.99 -14.25 15.49
CA ARG A 186 -7.07 -14.52 16.61
C ARG A 186 -6.06 -13.41 16.93
N LEU A 187 -6.05 -12.29 16.20
CA LEU A 187 -5.04 -11.25 16.39
C LEU A 187 -5.29 -10.50 17.70
N ASN A 188 -6.48 -9.96 17.93
CA ASN A 188 -6.75 -9.20 19.15
C ASN A 188 -6.58 -10.07 20.41
N GLU A 189 -7.07 -11.31 20.38
CA GLU A 189 -6.89 -12.29 21.46
C GLU A 189 -5.42 -12.49 21.86
N GLN A 190 -4.48 -12.40 20.91
CA GLN A 190 -3.06 -12.62 21.15
C GLN A 190 -2.26 -11.32 21.32
N LEU A 191 -2.66 -10.24 20.64
CA LEU A 191 -1.83 -9.06 20.41
C LEU A 191 -2.47 -7.72 20.78
N GLU A 192 -3.76 -7.62 21.14
CA GLU A 192 -4.38 -6.33 21.50
C GLU A 192 -3.63 -5.64 22.65
N GLY A 193 -3.50 -6.32 23.80
CA GLY A 193 -2.75 -5.78 24.95
C GLY A 193 -1.27 -5.46 24.63
N PRO A 194 -0.54 -6.34 23.92
CA PRO A 194 0.79 -6.01 23.40
C PRO A 194 0.85 -4.78 22.48
N ILE A 195 -0.12 -4.60 21.56
CA ILE A 195 -0.21 -3.42 20.67
C ILE A 195 -0.42 -2.16 21.50
N ASP A 196 -1.38 -2.17 22.41
CA ASP A 196 -1.66 -1.03 23.29
C ASP A 196 -0.44 -0.66 24.14
N GLY A 197 0.25 -1.69 24.68
CA GLY A 197 1.47 -1.51 25.45
C GLY A 197 2.61 -0.87 24.64
N VAL A 198 2.68 -1.12 23.34
CA VAL A 198 3.67 -0.50 22.44
C VAL A 198 3.29 0.95 22.17
N LEU A 199 2.04 1.21 21.79
CA LEU A 199 1.54 2.56 21.52
C LEU A 199 1.68 3.49 22.72
N ALA A 200 1.41 2.99 23.94
CA ALA A 200 1.57 3.73 25.18
C ALA A 200 3.04 4.06 25.50
N ARG A 201 3.99 3.25 25.00
CA ARG A 201 5.44 3.41 25.22
C ARG A 201 6.16 4.15 24.10
N LEU A 202 5.50 4.41 22.98
CA LEU A 202 6.05 5.24 21.91
C LEU A 202 6.40 6.63 22.46
N ARG A 203 7.61 7.07 22.15
CA ARG A 203 8.12 8.41 22.43
C ARG A 203 8.83 8.92 21.17
N PRO A 204 8.97 10.23 20.96
CA PRO A 204 9.66 10.75 19.78
C PRO A 204 11.04 10.13 19.54
N GLU A 205 11.81 9.92 20.61
CA GLU A 205 13.12 9.30 20.65
C GLU A 205 13.10 7.76 20.68
N ARG A 206 11.91 7.15 20.82
CA ARG A 206 11.72 5.70 20.92
C ARG A 206 10.63 5.24 19.96
N SER A 207 11.06 5.02 18.73
CA SER A 207 10.24 4.50 17.64
C SER A 207 10.55 3.04 17.35
N PHE A 208 9.64 2.35 16.68
CA PHE A 208 9.80 0.93 16.36
C PHE A 208 9.51 0.65 14.90
N TRP A 209 10.00 -0.49 14.44
CA TRP A 209 9.60 -1.06 13.16
C TRP A 209 9.39 -2.56 13.28
N ARG A 210 8.67 -3.12 12.31
CA ARG A 210 8.43 -4.56 12.18
C ARG A 210 8.28 -4.94 10.71
N LEU A 211 8.13 -6.24 10.47
CA LEU A 211 7.84 -6.78 9.16
C LEU A 211 6.47 -7.44 9.16
N GLY A 212 5.65 -7.06 8.18
CA GLY A 212 4.46 -7.78 7.72
C GLY A 212 4.79 -8.56 6.46
N TRP A 213 4.08 -9.67 6.21
CA TRP A 213 4.22 -10.40 4.95
C TRP A 213 2.98 -11.23 4.58
N GLY A 214 2.87 -11.50 3.27
CA GLY A 214 1.86 -12.37 2.68
C GLY A 214 2.29 -12.89 1.31
N VAL A 215 1.62 -13.93 0.84
CA VAL A 215 1.78 -14.46 -0.52
C VAL A 215 0.51 -14.14 -1.29
N LEU A 216 0.67 -13.55 -2.48
CA LEU A 216 -0.41 -13.00 -3.28
C LEU A 216 -0.43 -13.64 -4.67
N ASP A 217 -1.63 -13.71 -5.26
CA ASP A 217 -1.87 -14.16 -6.64
C ASP A 217 -1.54 -13.10 -7.71
N THR A 218 -1.11 -11.91 -7.28
CA THR A 218 -0.75 -10.80 -8.17
C THR A 218 0.40 -9.97 -7.59
N GLY A 219 1.18 -9.37 -8.49
CA GLY A 219 2.24 -8.41 -8.16
C GLY A 219 1.76 -6.96 -8.11
N GLU A 220 0.47 -6.70 -8.37
CA GLU A 220 -0.10 -5.35 -8.40
C GLU A 220 -0.05 -4.70 -7.02
N LEU A 221 0.40 -3.45 -6.99
CA LEU A 221 0.60 -2.73 -5.73
C LEU A 221 -0.69 -2.11 -5.20
N TYR A 222 -1.54 -1.55 -6.07
CA TYR A 222 -2.83 -0.97 -5.70
C TYR A 222 -3.93 -2.04 -5.73
N GLN A 223 -4.35 -2.51 -4.55
CA GLN A 223 -5.43 -3.48 -4.43
C GLN A 223 -6.51 -2.99 -3.46
N ALA A 224 -6.94 -1.73 -3.61
CA ALA A 224 -7.98 -1.17 -2.75
C ALA A 224 -9.32 -1.89 -2.93
N VAL A 225 -10.17 -1.85 -1.90
CA VAL A 225 -11.52 -2.45 -1.94
C VAL A 225 -12.56 -1.44 -2.46
N ASP A 226 -12.25 -0.80 -3.60
CA ASP A 226 -13.08 0.20 -4.26
C ASP A 226 -13.70 -0.29 -5.57
N GLY A 227 -13.54 -1.58 -5.87
CA GLY A 227 -14.04 -2.24 -7.08
C GLY A 227 -13.11 -2.15 -8.29
N THR A 228 -11.93 -1.54 -8.15
CA THR A 228 -10.95 -1.41 -9.25
C THR A 228 -9.87 -2.50 -9.22
N ALA A 229 -9.65 -3.13 -8.08
CA ALA A 229 -8.74 -4.26 -7.95
C ALA A 229 -9.24 -5.46 -8.76
N GLU A 230 -8.32 -6.13 -9.46
CA GLU A 230 -8.64 -7.34 -10.22
C GLU A 230 -9.28 -8.41 -9.30
N PRO A 231 -10.35 -9.08 -9.77
CA PRO A 231 -10.92 -10.21 -9.07
C PRO A 231 -9.86 -11.28 -8.86
N ARG A 232 -9.91 -11.94 -7.70
CA ARG A 232 -9.04 -13.09 -7.49
C ARG A 232 -9.40 -14.24 -8.42
N PRO A 233 -8.43 -15.07 -8.82
CA PRO A 233 -8.73 -16.32 -9.47
C PRO A 233 -9.60 -17.19 -8.55
N GLY A 234 -10.60 -17.85 -9.12
CA GLY A 234 -11.29 -18.94 -8.44
C GLY A 234 -10.38 -20.17 -8.30
N ALA A 235 -10.88 -21.23 -7.67
CA ALA A 235 -10.11 -22.46 -7.42
C ALA A 235 -9.40 -22.99 -8.68
N ASP A 236 -10.13 -23.16 -9.79
CA ASP A 236 -9.55 -23.61 -11.07
C ASP A 236 -8.45 -22.67 -11.61
N GLY A 237 -8.58 -21.37 -11.34
CA GLY A 237 -7.59 -20.37 -11.75
C GLY A 237 -6.32 -20.41 -10.90
N VAL A 238 -6.45 -20.75 -9.61
CA VAL A 238 -5.32 -20.88 -8.68
C VAL A 238 -4.40 -22.01 -9.13
N ASP A 239 -4.94 -23.16 -9.52
CA ASP A 239 -4.17 -24.34 -9.93
C ASP A 239 -3.30 -24.10 -11.17
N HIS A 240 -3.61 -23.06 -11.94
CA HIS A 240 -2.85 -22.66 -13.13
C HIS A 240 -1.80 -21.58 -12.86
N LEU A 241 -1.77 -21.01 -11.66
CA LEU A 241 -0.75 -20.01 -11.32
C LEU A 241 0.63 -20.66 -11.28
N THR A 242 1.60 -19.93 -11.81
CA THR A 242 3.02 -20.30 -11.76
C THR A 242 3.77 -19.47 -10.72
N LEU A 243 5.00 -19.86 -10.40
CA LEU A 243 5.88 -19.08 -9.51
C LEU A 243 6.19 -17.67 -10.01
N ASP A 244 6.03 -17.40 -11.31
CA ASP A 244 6.19 -16.07 -11.89
C ASP A 244 4.96 -15.17 -11.67
N GLN A 245 3.79 -15.77 -11.40
CA GLN A 245 2.53 -15.06 -11.17
C GLN A 245 2.21 -14.91 -9.68
N ILE A 246 2.74 -15.79 -8.85
CA ILE A 246 2.59 -15.72 -7.40
C ILE A 246 3.70 -14.83 -6.83
N HIS A 247 3.34 -13.92 -5.95
CA HIS A 247 4.26 -12.92 -5.41
C HIS A 247 4.39 -13.02 -3.90
N LEU A 248 5.61 -12.83 -3.39
CA LEU A 248 5.82 -12.51 -1.98
C LEU A 248 5.67 -10.99 -1.82
N ARG A 249 4.80 -10.57 -0.92
CA ARG A 249 4.70 -9.19 -0.45
C ARG A 249 5.28 -9.08 0.95
N VAL A 250 6.21 -8.16 1.15
CA VAL A 250 6.77 -7.82 2.45
C VAL A 250 6.58 -6.34 2.72
N GLU A 251 6.08 -6.03 3.91
CA GLU A 251 5.82 -4.67 4.38
C GLU A 251 6.78 -4.36 5.52
N ARG A 252 7.67 -3.38 5.32
CA ARG A 252 8.43 -2.80 6.42
C ARG A 252 7.59 -1.68 7.01
N GLU A 253 7.16 -1.92 8.22
CA GLU A 253 6.21 -1.07 8.94
C GLU A 253 6.94 -0.30 10.02
N THR A 254 6.84 1.04 10.04
CA THR A 254 7.41 1.86 11.12
C THR A 254 6.33 2.55 11.94
N LEU A 255 6.58 2.78 13.23
CA LEU A 255 5.74 3.53 14.15
C LEU A 255 6.61 4.62 14.81
N ARG A 256 6.39 5.88 14.40
CA ARG A 256 7.12 7.04 14.91
C ARG A 256 6.17 8.04 15.56
N ARG A 257 6.43 8.42 16.81
CA ARG A 257 5.68 9.49 17.50
C ARG A 257 6.33 10.85 17.23
N PHE A 258 5.54 11.89 17.05
CA PHE A 258 6.00 13.24 16.73
C PHE A 258 5.92 14.17 17.96
N PRO A 259 6.92 15.05 18.16
CA PRO A 259 7.10 15.76 19.43
C PRO A 259 6.14 16.92 19.68
N ARG A 260 5.64 17.62 18.64
CA ARG A 260 4.81 18.83 18.79
C ARG A 260 3.34 18.48 18.98
N THR A 261 2.81 17.58 18.17
CA THR A 261 1.38 17.20 18.21
C THR A 261 1.13 15.90 18.96
N GLY A 262 2.18 15.09 19.20
CA GLY A 262 2.02 13.79 19.84
C GLY A 262 1.43 12.70 18.93
N CYS A 263 1.13 13.03 17.66
CA CYS A 263 0.63 12.06 16.68
C CYS A 263 1.63 10.94 16.43
N VAL A 264 1.15 9.84 15.86
CA VAL A 264 1.99 8.71 15.46
C VAL A 264 1.81 8.50 13.96
N LEU A 265 2.92 8.48 13.23
CA LEU A 265 2.91 8.04 11.83
C LEU A 265 3.24 6.56 11.76
N PHE A 266 2.35 5.82 11.11
CA PHE A 266 2.57 4.46 10.67
C PHE A 266 2.97 4.49 9.19
N THR A 267 4.21 4.12 8.86
CA THR A 267 4.65 4.02 7.46
C THR A 267 4.70 2.57 7.02
N ILE A 268 4.36 2.30 5.76
CA ILE A 268 4.31 0.95 5.18
C ILE A 268 5.12 0.95 3.89
N ARG A 269 6.37 0.47 3.95
CA ARG A 269 7.21 0.27 2.76
C ARG A 269 6.91 -1.09 2.15
N THR A 270 6.33 -1.10 0.96
CA THR A 270 5.89 -2.32 0.26
C THR A 270 6.93 -2.84 -0.72
N HIS A 271 7.48 -4.02 -0.44
CA HIS A 271 8.30 -4.80 -1.37
C HIS A 271 7.47 -5.93 -1.97
N THR A 272 7.58 -6.14 -3.28
CA THR A 272 6.92 -7.22 -4.00
C THR A 272 7.87 -7.84 -5.02
N ALA A 273 7.87 -9.16 -5.12
CA ALA A 273 8.60 -9.90 -6.13
C ALA A 273 7.94 -11.25 -6.36
N SER A 274 8.09 -11.81 -7.56
CA SER A 274 7.53 -13.13 -7.85
C SER A 274 8.26 -14.20 -7.04
N LEU A 275 7.57 -15.28 -6.66
CA LEU A 275 8.21 -16.39 -5.95
C LEU A 275 9.33 -17.01 -6.77
N ARG A 276 9.25 -16.96 -8.12
CA ARG A 276 10.37 -17.33 -8.99
C ARG A 276 11.66 -16.63 -8.59
N GLN A 277 11.61 -15.32 -8.35
CA GLN A 277 12.76 -14.45 -8.01
C GLN A 277 13.18 -14.56 -6.54
N VAL A 278 12.25 -14.89 -5.64
CA VAL A 278 12.50 -14.87 -4.19
C VAL A 278 13.11 -16.17 -3.69
N VAL A 279 12.65 -17.32 -4.20
CA VAL A 279 13.02 -18.64 -3.69
C VAL A 279 13.97 -19.39 -4.61
N ASP A 280 15.13 -18.78 -4.89
CA ASP A 280 16.21 -19.44 -5.63
C ASP A 280 16.96 -20.49 -4.78
N ASP A 281 17.01 -20.29 -3.46
CA ASP A 281 17.56 -21.26 -2.51
C ASP A 281 16.48 -22.30 -2.11
N PRO A 282 16.71 -23.61 -2.29
CA PRO A 282 15.81 -24.65 -1.83
C PRO A 282 15.48 -24.60 -0.34
N ALA A 283 16.40 -24.13 0.52
CA ALA A 283 16.15 -24.00 1.94
C ALA A 283 15.14 -22.88 2.25
N ASP A 284 15.27 -21.73 1.57
CA ASP A 284 14.30 -20.63 1.67
C ASP A 284 12.92 -21.04 1.14
N ALA A 285 12.89 -21.83 0.06
CA ALA A 285 11.65 -22.37 -0.50
C ALA A 285 10.92 -23.28 0.49
N GLU A 286 11.64 -24.20 1.15
CA GLU A 286 11.06 -25.08 2.17
C GLU A 286 10.60 -24.29 3.39
N LEU A 287 11.37 -23.30 3.84
CA LEU A 287 11.01 -22.47 4.99
C LEU A 287 9.72 -21.68 4.73
N LEU A 288 9.55 -21.13 3.53
CA LEU A 288 8.29 -20.47 3.14
C LEU A 288 7.12 -21.46 3.07
N ALA A 289 7.35 -22.65 2.51
CA ALA A 289 6.33 -23.70 2.44
C ALA A 289 5.88 -24.16 3.83
N GLU A 290 6.83 -24.34 4.77
CA GLU A 290 6.55 -24.64 6.18
C GLU A 290 5.74 -23.51 6.82
N ALA A 291 6.19 -22.26 6.68
CA ALA A 291 5.52 -21.11 7.25
C ALA A 291 4.07 -20.96 6.74
N ILE A 292 3.80 -21.24 5.47
CA ILE A 292 2.43 -21.24 4.90
C ILE A 292 1.61 -22.40 5.47
N GLY A 293 2.21 -23.59 5.57
CA GLY A 293 1.55 -24.80 6.05
C GLY A 293 1.07 -24.71 7.49
N GLU A 294 1.83 -24.00 8.33
CA GLU A 294 1.54 -23.82 9.77
C GLU A 294 0.45 -22.78 10.04
N ILE A 295 0.04 -21.97 9.06
CA ILE A 295 -1.02 -20.97 9.25
C ILE A 295 -2.36 -21.71 9.49
N PRO A 296 -3.06 -21.43 10.60
CA PRO A 296 -4.36 -22.05 10.89
C PRO A 296 -5.43 -21.66 9.85
N ASP A 297 -6.38 -22.55 9.57
CA ASP A 297 -7.35 -22.35 8.48
C ASP A 297 -8.23 -21.10 8.64
N ASP A 298 -8.58 -20.73 9.88
CA ASP A 298 -9.29 -19.48 10.15
C ASP A 298 -8.42 -18.24 9.88
N VAL A 299 -7.10 -18.32 10.04
CA VAL A 299 -6.17 -17.25 9.64
C VAL A 299 -5.89 -17.28 8.13
N LYS A 300 -5.89 -18.46 7.50
CA LYS A 300 -5.69 -18.61 6.06
C LYS A 300 -6.74 -17.85 5.27
N GLY A 301 -8.01 -17.84 5.67
CA GLY A 301 -9.04 -17.05 4.99
C GLY A 301 -8.74 -15.55 4.96
N TYR A 302 -8.26 -15.00 6.08
CA TYR A 302 -7.83 -13.59 6.16
C TYR A 302 -6.59 -13.32 5.28
N LYS A 303 -5.59 -14.22 5.34
CA LYS A 303 -4.37 -14.15 4.51
C LYS A 303 -4.58 -14.63 3.08
N GLN A 304 -5.78 -15.07 2.73
CA GLN A 304 -6.17 -15.48 1.38
C GLN A 304 -5.41 -16.73 0.89
N LEU A 305 -4.96 -17.55 1.85
CA LEU A 305 -4.19 -18.78 1.64
C LEU A 305 -5.06 -20.03 1.72
N ASP A 306 -6.37 -19.88 1.97
CA ASP A 306 -7.35 -20.96 2.00
C ASP A 306 -7.48 -21.65 0.63
N GLN A 307 -7.38 -20.87 -0.45
CA GLN A 307 -7.36 -21.40 -1.82
C GLN A 307 -5.94 -21.50 -2.38
N LEU A 308 -5.11 -20.47 -2.15
CA LEU A 308 -3.77 -20.36 -2.74
C LEU A 308 -2.71 -21.22 -2.04
N GLY A 309 -2.83 -21.43 -0.73
CA GLY A 309 -1.73 -21.93 0.10
C GLY A 309 -1.24 -23.33 -0.28
N ALA A 310 -2.16 -24.26 -0.55
CA ALA A 310 -1.81 -25.64 -0.91
C ALA A 310 -1.02 -25.71 -2.22
N HIS A 311 -1.50 -24.99 -3.25
CA HIS A 311 -0.84 -24.90 -4.55
C HIS A 311 0.56 -24.26 -4.43
N VAL A 312 0.69 -23.18 -3.66
CA VAL A 312 2.00 -22.54 -3.41
C VAL A 312 2.99 -23.52 -2.77
N ILE A 313 2.56 -24.27 -1.75
CA ILE A 313 3.40 -25.27 -1.08
C ILE A 313 3.89 -26.33 -2.07
N GLU A 314 3.02 -26.82 -2.95
CA GLU A 314 3.37 -27.79 -3.99
C GLU A 314 4.41 -27.23 -4.97
N LEU A 315 4.18 -26.01 -5.47
CA LEU A 315 5.12 -25.33 -6.38
C LEU A 315 6.48 -25.07 -5.73
N LEU A 316 6.52 -24.72 -4.43
CA LEU A 316 7.77 -24.51 -3.70
C LEU A 316 8.54 -25.82 -3.52
N ARG A 317 7.86 -26.92 -3.21
CA ARG A 317 8.49 -28.23 -2.93
C ARG A 317 8.85 -29.03 -4.18
N SER A 318 8.17 -28.81 -5.30
CA SER A 318 8.48 -29.45 -6.59
C SER A 318 9.77 -28.92 -7.25
N ARG A 319 10.39 -27.88 -6.68
CA ARG A 319 11.70 -27.36 -7.11
C ARG A 319 12.91 -28.19 -6.63
N ARG A 320 12.68 -29.27 -5.88
CA ARG A 320 13.73 -30.15 -5.33
C ARG A 320 14.45 -30.96 -6.40
#